data_AF-A0A837CPY1-F1
#
_entry.id   AF-A0A837CPY1-F1
#
_cell.length_a   1.000
_cell.length_b   1.000
_cell.length_c   1.000
_cell.angle_alpha   90.00
_cell.angle_beta   90.00
_cell.angle_gamma   90.00
#
_symmetry.space_group_name_H-M   'P 1'
#
loop_
_entity.id
_entity.type
_entity.pdbx_description
1 polymer ?
#
loop_
_entity_poly.entity_id
_entity_poly.type
_entity_poly.pdbx_seq_one_letter_code
_entity_poly.pdbx_strand_id
1 'polypeptide(L)'
;MVHILKRIFCAGVLICVGILRTSAASLSLPPAPYSYTVLDQDLAAALQEFGNNLNIRVNVSADVRGRIRGRMPDLPPREFLDRLTALYNLQWYYDGLVLYISAAQEAQSRLIVLNPISFDALKAALDALNISDERYIVKPAPGEGLILASGPPRFVALVDQTLKGLVAEAQARRSPAAERSQHESVLMLFRGSSSTVFRDGRPEASPETPLHGGAVREAGPGQK
;
A
#
# COMPACT_ATOMS: atom_id res chain seq x y z
N MET A 1 -42.35 45.06 -36.77
CA MET A 1 -41.45 44.49 -37.81
C MET A 1 -40.12 45.22 -37.64
N VAL A 2 -39.05 44.72 -37.03
CA VAL A 2 -38.49 43.37 -36.87
C VAL A 2 -37.74 43.27 -35.53
N HIS A 3 -37.78 42.08 -34.93
CA HIS A 3 -37.13 41.59 -33.72
C HIS A 3 -35.62 41.88 -33.63
N ILE A 4 -35.09 42.26 -32.45
CA ILE A 4 -34.44 41.35 -31.48
C ILE A 4 -33.34 40.47 -32.14
N LEU A 5 -32.07 40.75 -31.81
CA LEU A 5 -31.11 39.68 -31.47
C LEU A 5 -29.86 40.25 -30.75
N LYS A 6 -29.95 40.30 -29.41
CA LYS A 6 -28.79 40.27 -28.51
C LYS A 6 -28.03 38.97 -28.79
N ARG A 7 -26.82 39.06 -29.36
CA ARG A 7 -25.91 37.90 -29.46
C ARG A 7 -25.17 37.72 -28.15
N ILE A 8 -25.68 36.75 -27.40
CA ILE A 8 -25.16 36.24 -26.14
C ILE A 8 -23.89 35.43 -26.43
N PHE A 9 -22.81 35.85 -25.78
CA PHE A 9 -21.85 35.06 -25.01
C PHE A 9 -21.63 33.58 -25.40
N CYS A 10 -20.45 33.29 -25.96
CA CYS A 10 -19.78 32.00 -25.79
C CYS A 10 -18.30 32.28 -25.51
N ALA A 11 -17.98 32.61 -24.26
CA ALA A 11 -16.62 32.50 -23.76
C ALA A 11 -16.30 31.00 -23.68
N GLY A 12 -15.53 30.50 -24.64
CA GLY A 12 -15.02 29.14 -24.63
C GLY A 12 -14.04 28.98 -23.47
N VAL A 13 -14.52 28.42 -22.35
CA VAL A 13 -13.64 27.88 -21.31
C VAL A 13 -13.03 26.61 -21.88
N LEU A 14 -11.84 26.76 -22.45
CA LEU A 14 -10.93 25.64 -22.71
C LEU A 14 -10.52 25.10 -21.33
N ILE A 15 -11.30 24.12 -20.84
CA ILE A 15 -10.89 23.28 -19.73
C ILE A 15 -9.69 22.48 -20.25
N CYS A 16 -8.48 23.00 -20.02
CA CYS A 16 -7.27 22.21 -20.07
C CYS A 16 -7.41 21.13 -18.99
N VAL A 17 -7.99 19.98 -19.37
CA VAL A 17 -7.83 18.74 -18.61
C VAL A 17 -6.35 18.42 -18.73
N GLY A 18 -5.57 18.93 -17.77
CA GLY A 18 -4.17 18.59 -17.63
C GLY A 18 -4.10 17.08 -17.48
N ILE A 19 -3.50 16.42 -18.46
CA ILE A 19 -3.10 15.03 -18.32
C ILE A 19 -2.05 15.05 -17.19
N LEU A 20 -2.48 14.77 -15.96
CA LEU A 20 -1.55 14.48 -14.87
C LEU A 20 -0.80 13.23 -15.31
N ARG A 21 0.41 13.43 -15.84
CA ARG A 21 1.33 12.33 -16.08
C ARG A 21 1.65 11.72 -14.73
N THR A 22 1.07 10.56 -14.49
CA THR A 22 1.46 9.71 -13.38
C THR A 22 2.89 9.28 -13.65
N SER A 23 3.84 9.91 -12.97
CA SER A 23 5.26 9.59 -13.14
C SER A 23 5.70 8.65 -12.03
N ALA A 24 6.44 7.61 -12.42
CA ALA A 24 7.26 6.88 -11.48
C ALA A 24 8.30 7.83 -10.87
N ALA A 25 8.89 7.42 -9.76
CA ALA A 25 10.04 8.12 -9.20
C ALA A 25 11.07 8.36 -10.32
N SER A 26 11.47 9.62 -10.49
CA SER A 26 12.34 9.99 -11.59
C SER A 26 13.77 9.52 -11.29
N LEU A 27 14.30 8.68 -12.18
CA LEU A 27 15.72 8.32 -12.17
C LEU A 27 16.51 9.50 -12.76
N SER A 28 17.06 10.35 -11.89
CA SER A 28 17.87 11.50 -12.32
C SER A 28 19.23 11.01 -12.82
N LEU A 29 19.43 11.08 -14.13
CA LEU A 29 20.67 10.69 -14.80
C LEU A 29 21.33 11.93 -15.42
N PRO A 30 22.67 12.04 -15.36
CA PRO A 30 23.36 13.16 -15.99
C PRO A 30 23.18 13.10 -17.52
N PRO A 31 23.13 14.26 -18.21
CA PRO A 31 22.99 14.30 -19.67
C PRO A 31 24.30 13.99 -20.41
N ALA A 32 25.44 14.01 -19.72
CA ALA A 32 26.75 13.76 -20.31
C ALA A 32 26.86 12.30 -20.81
N PRO A 33 27.58 12.04 -21.91
CA PRO A 33 27.78 10.68 -22.40
C PRO A 33 28.45 9.78 -21.35
N TYR A 34 27.94 8.56 -21.22
CA TYR A 34 28.51 7.50 -20.40
C TYR A 34 29.39 6.60 -21.26
N SER A 35 30.70 6.69 -21.08
CA SER A 35 31.67 5.82 -21.78
C SER A 35 32.03 4.63 -20.90
N TYR A 36 31.85 3.42 -21.42
CA TYR A 36 32.12 2.18 -20.69
C TYR A 36 32.77 1.15 -21.61
N THR A 37 33.97 0.70 -21.26
CA THR A 37 34.74 -0.27 -22.05
C THR A 37 35.12 -1.45 -21.18
N VAL A 38 34.82 -2.65 -21.69
CA VAL A 38 35.09 -3.90 -20.99
C VAL A 38 35.65 -4.92 -21.98
N LEU A 39 36.58 -5.76 -21.54
CA LEU A 39 37.06 -6.85 -22.40
C LEU A 39 36.04 -7.99 -22.40
N ASP A 40 35.75 -8.51 -21.21
CA ASP A 40 34.75 -9.55 -20.96
C ASP A 40 34.34 -9.50 -19.48
N GLN A 41 33.15 -8.99 -19.18
CA GLN A 41 32.67 -8.79 -17.81
C GLN A 41 31.29 -9.41 -17.63
N ASP A 42 31.03 -9.91 -16.41
CA ASP A 42 29.69 -10.34 -16.01
C ASP A 42 28.69 -9.19 -16.10
N LEU A 43 27.50 -9.46 -16.63
CA LEU A 43 26.48 -8.44 -16.86
C LEU A 43 25.99 -7.80 -15.55
N ALA A 44 25.79 -8.59 -14.49
CA ALA A 44 25.33 -8.06 -13.22
C ALA A 44 26.40 -7.16 -12.59
N ALA A 45 27.67 -7.55 -12.68
CA ALA A 45 28.79 -6.69 -12.26
C ALA A 45 28.83 -5.37 -13.07
N ALA A 46 28.64 -5.41 -14.38
CA ALA A 46 28.62 -4.21 -15.21
C ALA A 46 27.47 -3.25 -14.86
N LEU A 47 26.29 -3.79 -14.54
CA LEU A 47 25.14 -3.00 -14.09
C LEU A 47 25.35 -2.40 -12.69
N GLN A 48 26.06 -3.10 -11.81
CA GLN A 48 26.46 -2.54 -10.52
C GLN A 48 27.46 -1.38 -10.69
N GLU A 49 28.46 -1.54 -11.57
CA GLU A 49 29.41 -0.46 -11.90
C GLU A 49 28.71 0.74 -12.54
N PHE A 50 27.72 0.53 -13.40
CA PHE A 50 26.88 1.60 -13.92
C PHE A 50 26.22 2.41 -12.79
N GLY A 51 25.68 1.73 -11.78
CA GLY A 51 25.14 2.36 -10.58
C GLY A 51 26.20 3.17 -9.82
N ASN A 52 27.33 2.54 -9.51
CA ASN A 52 28.42 3.14 -8.74
C ASN A 52 28.96 4.40 -9.43
N ASN A 53 29.21 4.34 -10.74
CA ASN A 53 29.73 5.46 -11.53
C ASN A 53 28.78 6.67 -11.56
N LEU A 54 27.49 6.44 -11.35
CA LEU A 54 26.44 7.46 -11.39
C LEU A 54 25.89 7.79 -9.99
N ASN A 55 26.50 7.26 -8.92
CA ASN A 55 26.02 7.37 -7.54
C ASN A 55 24.55 6.91 -7.36
N ILE A 56 24.14 5.87 -8.09
CA ILE A 56 22.81 5.26 -7.99
C ILE A 56 22.95 3.88 -7.34
N ARG A 57 22.15 3.62 -6.31
CA ARG A 57 22.08 2.28 -5.74
C ARG A 57 21.38 1.34 -6.72
N VAL A 58 22.03 0.23 -7.06
CA VAL A 58 21.48 -0.76 -8.00
C VAL A 58 21.29 -2.09 -7.28
N ASN A 59 20.14 -2.71 -7.48
CA ASN A 59 19.88 -4.10 -7.10
C ASN A 59 19.65 -4.91 -8.38
N VAL A 60 20.52 -5.89 -8.62
CA VAL A 60 20.42 -6.78 -9.79
C VAL A 60 19.93 -8.14 -9.32
N SER A 61 18.88 -8.66 -9.96
CA SER A 61 18.36 -10.01 -9.66
C SER A 61 19.41 -11.08 -9.98
N ALA A 62 19.41 -12.17 -9.21
CA ALA A 62 20.27 -13.32 -9.44
C ALA A 62 19.97 -14.05 -10.77
N ASP A 63 18.78 -13.83 -11.35
CA ASP A 63 18.39 -14.40 -12.64
C ASP A 63 18.89 -13.57 -13.84
N VAL A 64 19.52 -12.41 -13.60
CA VAL A 64 20.21 -11.65 -14.65
C VAL A 64 21.49 -12.39 -15.01
N ARG A 65 21.52 -12.92 -16.25
CA ARG A 65 22.64 -13.68 -16.78
C ARG A 65 23.13 -13.05 -18.07
N GLY A 66 24.44 -13.11 -18.30
CA GLY A 66 25.05 -12.64 -19.53
C GLY A 66 26.44 -12.10 -19.31
N ARG A 67 27.11 -11.76 -20.41
CA ARG A 67 28.43 -11.14 -20.38
C ARG A 67 28.47 -10.01 -21.38
N ILE A 68 29.05 -8.89 -20.98
CA ILE A 68 29.28 -7.73 -21.82
C ILE A 68 30.73 -7.75 -22.33
N ARG A 69 30.91 -7.43 -23.62
CA ARG A 69 32.21 -7.47 -24.30
C ARG A 69 32.39 -6.26 -25.19
N GLY A 70 33.64 -5.82 -25.28
CA GLY A 70 34.05 -4.72 -26.13
C GLY A 70 33.69 -3.34 -25.58
N ARG A 71 33.82 -2.35 -26.45
CA ARG A 71 33.48 -0.97 -26.15
C ARG A 71 31.99 -0.75 -26.38
N MET A 72 31.31 -0.23 -25.36
CA MET A 72 29.94 0.23 -25.50
C MET A 72 29.94 1.60 -26.20
N PRO A 73 28.89 1.90 -27.00
CA PRO A 73 28.74 3.22 -27.61
C PRO A 73 28.67 4.31 -26.53
N ASP A 74 29.25 5.47 -26.82
CA ASP A 74 29.17 6.64 -25.95
C ASP A 74 27.75 7.22 -26.04
N LEU A 75 26.87 6.79 -25.14
CA LEU A 75 25.45 7.17 -25.07
C LEU A 75 25.14 7.88 -23.75
N PRO A 76 24.13 8.75 -23.68
CA PRO A 76 23.59 9.19 -22.39
C PRO A 76 23.27 7.98 -21.50
N PRO A 77 23.49 8.06 -20.17
CA PRO A 77 23.30 6.93 -19.25
C PRO A 77 21.93 6.24 -19.37
N ARG A 78 20.90 7.02 -19.69
CA ARG A 78 19.56 6.50 -19.88
C ARG A 78 19.47 5.58 -21.09
N GLU A 79 19.96 6.06 -22.23
CA GLU A 79 20.00 5.29 -23.47
C GLU A 79 20.92 4.06 -23.35
N PHE A 80 22.01 4.20 -22.59
CA PHE A 80 22.88 3.07 -22.25
C PHE A 80 22.12 1.97 -21.50
N LEU A 81 21.37 2.34 -20.45
CA LEU A 81 20.55 1.39 -19.68
C LEU A 81 19.44 0.77 -20.54
N ASP A 82 18.73 1.58 -21.32
CA ASP A 82 17.64 1.10 -22.20
C ASP A 82 18.19 0.14 -23.27
N ARG A 83 19.38 0.43 -23.83
CA ARG A 83 20.07 -0.49 -24.75
C ARG A 83 20.48 -1.80 -24.09
N LEU A 84 21.09 -1.75 -22.90
CA LEU A 84 21.48 -2.96 -22.18
C LEU A 84 20.27 -3.83 -21.84
N THR A 85 19.22 -3.21 -21.33
CA THR A 85 18.00 -3.94 -20.98
C THR A 85 17.32 -4.56 -22.21
N ALA A 86 17.31 -3.88 -23.35
CA ALA A 86 16.84 -4.46 -24.60
C ALA A 86 17.69 -5.65 -25.09
N LEU A 87 19.03 -5.52 -25.07
CA LEU A 87 19.95 -6.55 -25.58
C LEU A 87 19.91 -7.86 -24.77
N TYR A 88 19.79 -7.74 -23.45
CA TYR A 88 19.82 -8.89 -22.53
C TYR A 88 18.42 -9.31 -22.03
N ASN A 89 17.36 -8.78 -22.66
CA ASN A 89 15.97 -9.07 -22.28
C ASN A 89 15.71 -8.84 -20.78
N LEU A 90 16.05 -7.66 -20.30
CA LEU A 90 15.88 -7.22 -18.92
C LEU A 90 14.77 -6.17 -18.81
N GLN A 91 14.32 -5.95 -17.58
CA GLN A 91 13.45 -4.86 -17.21
C GLN A 91 14.05 -4.14 -16.01
N TRP A 92 13.77 -2.85 -15.86
CA TRP A 92 14.26 -2.07 -14.73
C TRP A 92 13.16 -1.20 -14.14
N TYR A 93 13.16 -1.08 -12.82
CA TYR A 93 12.22 -0.23 -12.07
C TYR A 93 12.96 0.52 -10.97
N TYR A 94 12.75 1.84 -10.89
CA TYR A 94 13.32 2.69 -9.86
C TYR A 94 12.26 3.04 -8.83
N ASP A 95 12.48 2.69 -7.57
CA ASP A 95 11.50 2.95 -6.49
C ASP A 95 11.72 4.30 -5.79
N GLY A 96 12.57 5.16 -6.34
CA GLY A 96 12.96 6.43 -5.74
C GLY A 96 14.23 6.38 -4.90
N LEU A 97 14.72 5.18 -4.57
CA LEU A 97 15.96 4.98 -3.83
C LEU A 97 16.91 4.01 -4.51
N VAL A 98 16.39 2.91 -5.06
CA VAL A 98 17.18 1.84 -5.66
C VAL A 98 16.66 1.53 -7.05
N LEU A 99 17.59 1.39 -8.00
CA LEU A 99 17.32 0.90 -9.34
C LEU A 99 17.34 -0.62 -9.32
N TYR A 100 16.17 -1.24 -9.43
CA TYR A 100 16.03 -2.69 -9.53
C TYR A 100 16.10 -3.10 -10.98
N ILE A 101 16.90 -4.12 -11.28
CA ILE A 101 17.04 -4.70 -12.61
C ILE A 101 16.80 -6.20 -12.51
N SER A 102 15.83 -6.69 -13.29
CA SER A 102 15.41 -8.09 -13.32
C SER A 102 15.40 -8.60 -14.76
N ALA A 103 15.56 -9.90 -14.95
CA ALA A 103 15.30 -10.53 -16.23
C ALA A 103 13.81 -10.37 -16.61
N ALA A 104 13.50 -10.23 -17.89
CA ALA A 104 12.12 -10.02 -18.33
C ALA A 104 11.20 -11.21 -18.00
N GLN A 105 11.75 -12.42 -17.89
CA GLN A 105 11.01 -13.62 -17.48
C GLN A 105 10.56 -13.58 -16.00
N GLU A 106 11.14 -12.71 -15.18
CA GLU A 106 10.72 -12.51 -13.79
C GLU A 106 9.49 -11.60 -13.68
N ALA A 107 9.02 -11.03 -14.80
CA ALA A 107 7.81 -10.21 -14.80
C ALA A 107 6.62 -11.00 -14.25
N GLN A 108 5.88 -10.38 -13.34
CA GLN A 108 4.76 -11.01 -12.65
C GLN A 108 3.46 -10.35 -13.07
N SER A 109 2.41 -11.15 -13.21
CA SER A 109 1.02 -10.69 -13.33
C SER A 109 0.22 -11.26 -12.18
N ARG A 110 -0.41 -10.39 -11.38
CA ARG A 110 -1.19 -10.80 -10.20
C ARG A 110 -2.58 -10.16 -10.22
N LEU A 111 -3.58 -10.98 -9.94
CA LEU A 111 -4.90 -10.50 -9.56
C LEU A 111 -4.91 -10.24 -8.06
N ILE A 112 -5.30 -9.02 -7.67
CA ILE A 112 -5.29 -8.57 -6.27
C ILE A 112 -6.69 -8.09 -5.91
N VAL A 113 -7.18 -8.55 -4.75
CA VAL A 113 -8.47 -8.15 -4.19
C VAL A 113 -8.31 -6.82 -3.45
N LEU A 114 -9.10 -5.81 -3.80
CA LEU A 114 -9.02 -4.48 -3.22
C LEU A 114 -9.80 -4.32 -1.90
N ASN A 115 -10.87 -5.08 -1.69
CA ASN A 115 -11.83 -4.89 -0.59
C ASN A 115 -11.14 -4.71 0.79
N PRO A 116 -11.40 -3.63 1.55
CA PRO A 116 -12.43 -2.59 1.37
C PRO A 116 -12.00 -1.31 0.63
N ILE A 117 -10.84 -1.33 -0.02
CA ILE A 117 -10.27 -0.16 -0.70
C ILE A 117 -10.87 -0.02 -2.10
N SER A 118 -11.11 1.21 -2.56
CA SER A 118 -11.52 1.46 -3.95
C SER A 118 -10.30 1.50 -4.87
N PHE A 119 -10.50 1.23 -6.17
CA PHE A 119 -9.42 1.33 -7.15
C PHE A 119 -8.81 2.75 -7.18
N ASP A 120 -9.66 3.78 -7.14
CA ASP A 120 -9.21 5.18 -7.15
C ASP A 120 -8.36 5.53 -5.93
N ALA A 121 -8.71 5.02 -4.74
CA ALA A 121 -7.93 5.22 -3.53
C ALA A 121 -6.55 4.56 -3.63
N LEU A 122 -6.48 3.34 -4.16
CA LEU A 122 -5.19 2.68 -4.43
C LEU A 122 -4.38 3.46 -5.46
N LYS A 123 -4.98 3.84 -6.60
CA LYS A 123 -4.29 4.58 -7.66
C LYS A 123 -3.74 5.91 -7.16
N ALA A 124 -4.55 6.66 -6.42
CA ALA A 124 -4.13 7.92 -5.80
C ALA A 124 -2.95 7.73 -4.83
N ALA A 125 -2.96 6.66 -4.03
CA ALA A 125 -1.85 6.35 -3.13
C ALA A 125 -0.57 5.97 -3.89
N LEU A 126 -0.68 5.15 -4.94
CA LEU A 126 0.47 4.77 -5.79
C LEU A 126 1.08 6.00 -6.46
N ASP A 127 0.25 6.93 -6.93
CA ASP A 127 0.70 8.18 -7.56
C ASP A 127 1.35 9.11 -6.55
N ALA A 128 0.74 9.27 -5.37
CA ALA A 128 1.29 10.10 -4.29
C ALA A 128 2.66 9.59 -3.79
N LEU A 129 2.88 8.28 -3.84
CA LEU A 129 4.14 7.64 -3.49
C LEU A 129 5.13 7.55 -4.66
N ASN A 130 4.79 8.08 -5.85
CA ASN A 130 5.57 7.96 -7.09
C ASN A 130 5.92 6.50 -7.46
N ILE A 131 5.04 5.56 -7.11
CA ILE A 131 5.21 4.12 -7.41
C ILE A 131 4.78 3.80 -8.84
N SER A 132 3.70 4.43 -9.30
CA SER A 132 3.10 4.18 -10.60
C SER A 132 4.06 4.49 -11.75
N ASP A 133 4.24 3.56 -12.69
CA ASP A 133 5.09 3.72 -13.87
C ASP A 133 4.28 3.41 -15.14
N GLU A 134 4.33 4.30 -16.14
CA GLU A 134 3.56 4.14 -17.38
C GLU A 134 3.94 2.87 -18.17
N ARG A 135 5.13 2.31 -17.92
CA ARG A 135 5.58 1.06 -18.57
C ARG A 135 4.90 -0.18 -17.99
N TYR A 136 4.27 -0.07 -16.82
CA TYR A 136 3.69 -1.20 -16.09
C TYR A 136 2.19 -1.03 -15.87
N ILE A 137 1.50 -2.15 -15.70
CA ILE A 137 0.03 -2.17 -15.73
C ILE A 137 -0.50 -2.27 -14.31
N VAL A 138 -1.37 -1.33 -13.94
CA VAL A 138 -2.29 -1.44 -12.80
C VAL A 138 -3.67 -1.01 -13.28
N LYS A 139 -4.59 -1.97 -13.43
CA LYS A 139 -5.94 -1.71 -13.96
C LYS A 139 -7.00 -2.57 -13.28
N PRO A 140 -8.28 -2.15 -13.28
CA PRO A 140 -9.38 -3.00 -12.85
C PRO A 140 -9.44 -4.29 -13.66
N ALA A 141 -9.73 -5.41 -13.01
CA ALA A 141 -9.95 -6.71 -13.63
C ALA A 141 -11.45 -7.04 -13.67
N PRO A 142 -11.89 -8.00 -14.51
CA PRO A 142 -13.26 -8.50 -14.47
C PRO A 142 -13.62 -9.07 -13.09
N GLY A 143 -14.77 -8.68 -12.55
CA GLY A 143 -15.19 -9.01 -11.19
C GLY A 143 -15.12 -7.79 -10.27
N GLU A 144 -16.01 -7.72 -9.27
CA GLU A 144 -16.05 -6.58 -8.36
C GLU A 144 -14.81 -6.55 -7.45
N GLY A 145 -14.17 -5.39 -7.35
CA GLY A 145 -13.07 -5.17 -6.41
C GLY A 145 -11.77 -5.92 -6.74
N LEU A 146 -11.55 -6.31 -8.00
CA LEU A 146 -10.29 -6.93 -8.44
C LEU A 146 -9.45 -5.96 -9.28
N ILE A 147 -8.14 -6.03 -9.13
CA ILE A 147 -7.18 -5.39 -10.04
C ILE A 147 -6.21 -6.39 -10.62
N LEU A 148 -5.71 -6.09 -11.81
CA LEU A 148 -4.55 -6.72 -12.41
C LEU A 148 -3.34 -5.79 -12.25
N ALA A 149 -2.31 -6.26 -11.55
CA ALA A 149 -1.00 -5.64 -11.48
C ALA A 149 0.01 -6.47 -12.29
N SER A 150 0.71 -5.86 -13.25
CA SER A 150 1.71 -6.54 -14.08
C SER A 150 2.96 -5.69 -14.30
N GLY A 151 4.12 -6.27 -14.00
CA GLY A 151 5.42 -5.63 -14.15
C GLY A 151 6.56 -6.40 -13.44
N PRO A 152 7.73 -5.77 -13.26
CA PRO A 152 8.85 -6.33 -12.52
C PRO A 152 8.46 -6.69 -11.08
N PRO A 153 9.13 -7.69 -10.46
CA PRO A 153 8.82 -8.14 -9.10
C PRO A 153 8.72 -7.02 -8.07
N ARG A 154 9.64 -6.03 -8.13
CA ARG A 154 9.65 -4.90 -7.19
C ARG A 154 8.41 -4.01 -7.33
N PHE A 155 8.01 -3.70 -8.55
CA PHE A 155 6.82 -2.90 -8.82
C PHE A 155 5.55 -3.57 -8.27
N VAL A 156 5.35 -4.85 -8.61
CA VAL A 156 4.19 -5.63 -8.13
C VAL A 156 4.19 -5.76 -6.61
N ALA A 157 5.36 -5.93 -5.99
CA ALA A 157 5.49 -5.97 -4.55
C ALA A 157 5.10 -4.64 -3.88
N LEU A 158 5.48 -3.49 -4.46
CA LEU A 158 5.09 -2.18 -3.95
C LEU A 158 3.58 -1.96 -4.06
N VAL A 159 2.95 -2.36 -5.17
CA VAL A 159 1.49 -2.28 -5.33
C VAL A 159 0.77 -3.05 -4.22
N ASP A 160 1.21 -4.28 -3.95
CA ASP A 160 0.66 -5.13 -2.88
C ASP A 160 0.90 -4.54 -1.48
N GLN A 161 2.10 -4.00 -1.23
CA GLN A 161 2.45 -3.35 0.03
C GLN A 161 1.60 -2.09 0.29
N THR A 162 1.42 -1.24 -0.72
CA THR A 162 0.58 -0.04 -0.62
C THR A 162 -0.86 -0.42 -0.30
N LEU A 163 -1.42 -1.43 -0.99
CA LEU A 163 -2.78 -1.89 -0.72
C LEU A 163 -2.92 -2.39 0.73
N LYS A 164 -1.99 -3.23 1.20
CA LYS A 164 -1.99 -3.73 2.59
C LYS A 164 -1.96 -2.59 3.62
N GLY A 165 -1.15 -1.57 3.36
CA GLY A 165 -1.09 -0.36 4.19
C GLY A 165 -2.45 0.36 4.26
N LEU A 166 -3.10 0.57 3.11
CA LEU A 166 -4.41 1.21 3.04
C LEU A 166 -5.50 0.39 3.76
N VAL A 167 -5.49 -0.94 3.60
CA VAL A 167 -6.42 -1.84 4.30
C VAL A 167 -6.23 -1.76 5.81
N ALA A 168 -4.99 -1.79 6.30
CA ALA A 168 -4.68 -1.69 7.72
C ALA A 168 -5.13 -0.33 8.29
N GLU A 169 -4.91 0.76 7.56
CA GLU A 169 -5.39 2.10 7.95
C GLU A 169 -6.93 2.15 8.03
N ALA A 170 -7.62 1.61 7.04
CA ALA A 170 -9.08 1.58 7.02
C ALA A 170 -9.67 0.75 8.18
N GLN A 171 -9.02 -0.35 8.56
CA GLN A 171 -9.40 -1.16 9.72
C GLN A 171 -9.15 -0.40 11.03
N ALA A 172 -7.97 0.21 11.17
CA ALA A 172 -7.61 1.01 12.34
C ALA A 172 -8.56 2.21 12.56
N ARG A 173 -9.11 2.80 11.49
CA ARG A 173 -10.14 3.84 11.59
C ARG A 173 -11.50 3.34 12.08
N ARG A 174 -11.84 2.05 11.90
CA ARG A 174 -13.11 1.45 12.37
C ARG A 174 -13.06 1.01 13.83
N SER A 175 -11.92 0.49 14.29
CA SER A 175 -11.73 -0.01 15.66
C SER A 175 -11.95 1.02 16.81
N PRO A 176 -11.63 2.32 16.71
CA PRO A 176 -11.79 3.26 17.83
C PRO A 176 -13.24 3.53 18.23
N ALA A 177 -14.21 3.21 17.36
CA ALA A 177 -15.63 3.29 17.68
C ALA A 177 -16.15 2.02 18.39
N ALA A 178 -15.55 0.86 18.12
CA ALA A 178 -15.98 -0.42 18.70
C ALA A 178 -15.48 -0.61 20.15
N GLU A 179 -14.28 -0.14 20.48
CA GLU A 179 -13.75 -0.24 21.85
C GLU A 179 -14.44 0.70 22.86
N ARG A 180 -14.98 1.85 22.39
CA ARG A 180 -15.72 2.79 23.25
C ARG A 180 -17.13 2.32 23.62
N SER A 181 -17.70 1.38 22.85
CA SER A 181 -19.03 0.81 23.13
C SER A 181 -18.98 -0.51 23.92
N GLN A 182 -17.78 -1.04 24.21
CA GLN A 182 -17.63 -2.35 24.88
C GLN A 182 -17.00 -2.27 26.27
N HIS A 183 -16.56 -1.11 26.74
CA HIS A 183 -16.22 -0.91 28.15
C HIS A 183 -17.50 -0.63 28.95
N GLU A 184 -18.30 -1.67 29.19
CA GLU A 184 -19.16 -1.70 30.37
C GLU A 184 -18.23 -1.48 31.56
N SER A 185 -18.20 -0.24 32.06
CA SER A 185 -17.20 0.19 33.03
C SER A 185 -17.63 -0.33 34.40
N VAL A 186 -17.31 -1.60 34.66
CA VAL A 186 -17.62 -2.25 35.93
C VAL A 186 -16.58 -1.83 36.97
N LEU A 187 -16.92 -0.83 37.78
CA LEU A 187 -16.08 -0.40 38.90
C LEU A 187 -16.61 -1.05 40.18
N MET A 188 -15.85 -2.00 40.73
CA MET A 188 -16.15 -2.62 42.02
C MET A 188 -15.50 -1.81 43.14
N LEU A 189 -16.32 -1.15 43.96
CA LEU A 189 -15.88 -0.37 45.11
C LEU A 189 -16.04 -1.21 46.38
N PHE A 190 -14.93 -1.42 47.08
CA PHE A 190 -14.91 -2.11 48.37
C PHE A 190 -14.90 -1.09 49.51
N ARG A 191 -15.88 -1.20 50.42
CA ARG A 191 -15.95 -0.42 51.66
C ARG A 191 -16.18 -1.36 52.83
N GLY A 192 -15.11 -1.73 53.53
CA GLY A 192 -15.19 -2.68 54.65
C GLY A 192 -15.66 -4.07 54.18
N SER A 193 -16.75 -4.58 54.76
CA SER A 193 -17.35 -5.88 54.40
C SER A 193 -18.39 -5.83 53.28
N SER A 194 -18.51 -4.69 52.56
CA SER A 194 -19.49 -4.52 51.48
C SER A 194 -18.81 -4.17 50.17
N SER A 195 -19.24 -4.83 49.08
CA SER A 195 -18.87 -4.52 47.71
C SER A 195 -20.07 -3.95 46.97
N THR A 196 -19.90 -2.81 46.32
CA THR A 196 -20.88 -2.24 45.38
C THR A 196 -20.30 -2.27 43.98
N VAL A 197 -21.04 -2.90 43.07
CA VAL A 197 -20.70 -2.95 41.66
C VAL A 197 -21.35 -1.74 41.00
N PHE A 198 -20.55 -0.90 40.36
CA PHE A 198 -21.07 0.19 39.53
C PHE A 198 -20.95 -0.22 38.08
N ARG A 199 -22.08 -0.18 37.38
CA ARG A 199 -22.18 -0.45 35.94
C ARG A 199 -22.72 0.80 35.27
N ASP A 200 -21.96 1.34 34.31
CA ASP A 200 -22.27 2.59 33.60
C ASP A 200 -22.63 3.76 34.54
N GLY A 201 -21.92 3.86 35.67
CA GLY A 201 -22.11 4.93 36.67
C GLY A 201 -23.32 4.74 37.59
N ARG A 202 -24.09 3.66 37.45
CA ARG A 202 -25.21 3.33 38.35
C ARG A 202 -24.80 2.21 39.33
N PRO A 203 -25.05 2.38 40.63
CA PRO A 203 -24.82 1.30 41.59
C PRO A 203 -25.83 0.17 41.31
N GLU A 204 -25.31 -1.02 41.04
CA GLU A 204 -26.08 -2.26 41.02
C GLU A 204 -26.15 -2.77 42.47
N ALA A 205 -27.37 -2.93 42.99
CA ALA A 205 -27.56 -3.45 44.34
C ALA A 205 -27.07 -4.90 44.38
N SER A 206 -26.13 -5.19 45.29
CA SER A 206 -25.63 -6.55 45.50
C SER A 206 -26.80 -7.53 45.70
N PRO A 207 -26.83 -8.68 45.02
CA PRO A 207 -27.75 -9.75 45.38
C PRO A 207 -27.41 -10.18 46.82
N GLU A 208 -28.35 -9.97 47.73
CA GLU A 208 -28.23 -10.41 49.12
C GLU A 208 -27.95 -11.91 49.15
N THR A 209 -26.76 -12.26 49.62
CA THR A 209 -26.41 -13.63 50.00
C THR A 209 -27.46 -14.10 51.03
N PRO A 210 -28.21 -15.20 50.81
CA PRO A 210 -29.21 -15.63 51.78
C PRO A 210 -28.53 -15.95 53.11
N LEU A 211 -28.79 -15.12 54.12
CA LEU A 211 -28.45 -15.40 55.51
C LEU A 211 -29.18 -16.67 55.95
N HIS A 212 -28.43 -17.71 56.25
CA HIS A 212 -28.92 -18.85 57.00
C HIS A 212 -29.30 -18.38 58.41
N GLY A 213 -30.60 -18.31 58.69
CA GLY A 213 -31.10 -17.87 60.00
C GLY A 213 -32.61 -18.02 60.13
N GLY A 214 -33.08 -19.25 60.36
CA GLY A 214 -34.47 -19.53 60.75
C GLY A 214 -34.51 -20.47 61.95
N ALA A 215 -34.66 -19.91 63.14
CA ALA A 215 -35.04 -20.64 64.35
C ALA A 215 -36.53 -20.40 64.68
N VAL A 216 -37.07 -21.26 65.55
CA VAL A 216 -38.39 -21.25 66.27
C VAL A 216 -39.39 -22.30 65.73
N ARG A 217 -39.59 -23.48 66.38
CA ARG A 217 -40.50 -23.84 67.52
C ARG A 217 -41.99 -23.56 67.19
N GLU A 218 -42.95 -24.50 67.23
CA GLU A 218 -43.55 -25.26 68.36
C GLU A 218 -44.44 -26.40 67.79
N ALA A 219 -44.41 -27.63 68.33
CA ALA A 219 -45.30 -28.25 69.35
C ALA A 219 -46.66 -28.83 68.83
N GLY A 220 -46.88 -30.13 69.08
CA GLY A 220 -48.17 -30.81 69.00
C GLY A 220 -48.10 -32.29 69.44
N PRO A 221 -49.09 -32.85 70.15
CA PRO A 221 -48.91 -33.94 71.13
C PRO A 221 -49.42 -35.32 70.70
N GLY A 222 -49.12 -36.37 71.48
CA GLY A 222 -49.85 -37.66 71.52
C GLY A 222 -48.93 -38.88 71.73
N GLN A 223 -48.89 -39.46 72.94
CA GLN A 223 -49.59 -40.71 73.33
C GLN A 223 -49.19 -41.91 72.44
N LYS A 224 -48.51 -42.95 72.93
CA LYS A 224 -48.91 -43.88 74.00
C LYS A 224 -47.70 -44.72 74.43
#